data_AF-F2JNX4-F1
#
_entry.id   AF-F2JNX4-F1
#
_cell.length_a   1.000
_cell.length_b   1.000
_cell.length_c   1.000
_cell.angle_alpha   90.00
_cell.angle_beta   90.00
_cell.angle_gamma   90.00
#
_symmetry.space_group_name_H-M   'P 1'
#
loop_
_entity.id
_entity.type
_entity.pdbx_description
1 polymer ?
#
loop_
_entity_poly.entity_id
_entity_poly.type
_entity_poly.pdbx_seq_one_letter_code
_entity_poly.pdbx_strand_id
1 'polypeptide(L)'
;MITLHKKKEAKLIASFFLFGGHMNRSEPKRYKTRRWQLKREKILRRDKYMCQLSKRYGKRVDATIVHHIYPIEEYPEYKWSDWNLISLCEAEHNKMHDRVTKKLTAAGEELMRRTIPPLKNN
;
A
#
# COMPACT_ATOMS: atom_id res chain seq x y z
N MET A 1 -21.23 32.98 12.00
CA MET A 1 -19.91 32.33 11.84
C MET A 1 -20.07 31.10 10.96
N ILE A 2 -19.55 31.22 9.74
CA ILE A 2 -19.14 30.21 8.73
C ILE A 2 -18.55 28.95 9.44
N THR A 3 -18.74 27.66 9.11
CA THR A 3 -18.95 26.96 7.82
C THR A 3 -19.40 25.50 8.08
N LEU A 4 -20.32 25.04 7.23
CA LEU A 4 -20.76 23.70 6.84
C LEU A 4 -20.20 22.41 7.52
N HIS A 5 -21.15 21.66 8.06
CA HIS A 5 -21.10 20.23 8.36
C HIS A 5 -20.75 19.37 7.12
N LYS A 6 -19.78 18.47 7.29
CA LYS A 6 -19.48 17.33 6.41
C LYS A 6 -20.75 16.49 6.18
N LYS A 7 -21.19 16.34 4.93
CA LYS A 7 -22.05 15.24 4.49
C LYS A 7 -21.32 14.42 3.43
N LYS A 8 -21.10 13.15 3.78
CA LYS A 8 -20.50 12.12 2.95
C LYS A 8 -21.62 11.58 2.05
N GLU A 9 -21.59 11.91 0.77
CA GLU A 9 -22.51 11.32 -0.21
C GLU A 9 -21.87 10.07 -0.81
N ALA A 10 -22.37 8.91 -0.39
CA ALA A 10 -22.08 7.62 -0.98
C ALA A 10 -22.88 7.49 -2.29
N LYS A 11 -22.19 7.48 -3.44
CA LYS A 11 -22.83 7.25 -4.74
C LYS A 11 -23.06 5.75 -4.97
N LEU A 12 -24.30 5.38 -4.67
CA LEU A 12 -25.18 4.44 -5.36
C LEU A 12 -24.55 3.41 -6.31
N ILE A 13 -24.62 2.16 -5.85
CA ILE A 13 -24.59 0.90 -6.60
C ILE A 13 -25.78 0.83 -7.56
N ALA A 14 -25.52 0.59 -8.85
CA ALA A 14 -26.52 0.12 -9.81
C ALA A 14 -26.09 -1.25 -10.34
N SER A 15 -26.93 -2.25 -10.06
CA SER A 15 -26.79 -3.65 -10.51
C SER A 15 -26.91 -3.77 -12.03
N PHE A 16 -26.09 -4.64 -12.62
CA PHE A 16 -26.40 -5.33 -13.88
C PHE A 16 -26.12 -6.82 -13.70
N PHE A 17 -27.17 -7.62 -13.83
CA PHE A 17 -27.20 -9.07 -13.79
C PHE A 17 -26.68 -9.67 -15.12
N LEU A 18 -26.14 -10.90 -15.02
CA LEU A 18 -26.08 -11.95 -16.05
C LEU A 18 -25.25 -11.65 -17.33
N PHE A 19 -24.00 -12.12 -17.38
CA PHE A 19 -23.47 -13.03 -18.41
C PHE A 19 -22.03 -13.41 -18.04
N GLY A 20 -21.70 -14.71 -18.15
CA GLY A 20 -20.41 -15.26 -17.82
C GLY A 20 -19.26 -14.58 -18.58
N GLY A 21 -18.30 -14.05 -17.84
CA GLY A 21 -17.03 -13.56 -18.35
C GLY A 21 -16.01 -13.61 -17.23
N HIS A 22 -15.01 -14.47 -17.36
CA HIS A 22 -13.85 -14.55 -16.48
C HIS A 22 -13.20 -13.16 -16.42
N MET A 23 -13.44 -12.40 -15.35
CA MET A 23 -12.86 -11.07 -15.15
C MET A 23 -11.35 -11.22 -14.96
N ASN A 24 -10.59 -11.15 -16.06
CA ASN A 24 -9.16 -10.95 -16.06
C ASN A 24 -8.87 -9.57 -15.44
N ARG A 25 -8.67 -9.54 -14.12
CA ARG A 25 -8.34 -8.33 -13.38
C ARG A 25 -6.91 -7.93 -13.73
N SER A 26 -6.71 -7.16 -14.79
CA SER A 26 -5.41 -6.61 -15.15
C SER A 26 -4.91 -5.72 -14.01
N GLU A 27 -3.92 -6.19 -13.25
CA GLU A 27 -3.11 -5.39 -12.33
C GLU A 27 -2.80 -4.02 -12.98
N PRO A 28 -3.08 -2.88 -12.32
CA PRO A 28 -2.86 -1.58 -12.93
C PRO A 28 -1.40 -1.49 -13.40
N LYS A 29 -1.17 -1.02 -14.64
CA LYS A 29 0.14 -0.90 -15.35
C LYS A 29 1.30 -0.31 -14.53
N ARG A 30 1.04 0.21 -13.33
CA ARG A 30 1.96 0.80 -12.34
C ARG A 30 3.13 -0.11 -11.98
N TYR A 31 2.90 -1.40 -11.72
CA TYR A 31 3.95 -2.33 -11.24
C TYR A 31 4.87 -2.87 -12.34
N LYS A 32 4.53 -2.65 -13.62
CA LYS A 32 5.33 -3.12 -14.76
C LYS A 32 6.23 -2.03 -15.35
N THR A 33 6.21 -0.81 -14.80
CA THR A 33 7.05 0.28 -15.29
C THR A 33 8.51 0.09 -14.88
N ARG A 34 9.44 0.38 -15.78
CA ARG A 34 10.89 0.37 -15.49
C ARG A 34 11.23 1.22 -14.26
N ARG A 35 10.59 2.39 -14.12
CA ARG A 35 10.75 3.28 -12.95
C ARG A 35 10.39 2.58 -11.64
N TRP A 36 9.27 1.85 -11.60
CA TRP A 36 8.90 1.10 -10.41
C TRP A 36 9.84 -0.07 -10.15
N GLN A 37 10.25 -0.82 -11.17
CA GLN A 37 11.19 -1.92 -11.00
C GLN A 37 12.51 -1.47 -10.37
N LEU A 38 13.09 -0.37 -10.87
CA LEU A 38 14.31 0.23 -10.31
C LEU A 38 14.09 0.73 -8.87
N LYS A 39 12.95 1.38 -8.59
CA LYS A 39 12.62 1.82 -7.23
C LYS A 39 12.46 0.63 -6.28
N ARG A 40 11.70 -0.39 -6.67
CA ARG A 40 11.50 -1.62 -5.91
C ARG A 40 12.82 -2.27 -5.57
N GLU A 41 13.71 -2.41 -6.54
CA GLU A 41 15.03 -3.00 -6.34
C GLU A 41 15.90 -2.17 -5.39
N LYS A 42 15.88 -0.83 -5.51
CA LYS A 42 16.55 0.07 -4.55
C LYS A 42 16.06 -0.18 -3.12
N ILE A 43 14.75 -0.29 -2.91
CA ILE A 43 14.17 -0.49 -1.58
C ILE A 43 14.50 -1.88 -1.02
N LEU A 44 14.43 -2.92 -1.85
CA LEU A 44 14.84 -4.28 -1.43
C LEU A 44 16.32 -4.31 -1.03
N ARG A 45 17.22 -3.68 -1.81
CA ARG A 45 18.64 -3.57 -1.45
C ARG A 45 18.85 -2.83 -0.12
N ARG A 46 18.17 -1.70 0.08
CA ARG A 46 18.21 -0.94 1.35
C ARG A 46 17.84 -1.84 2.53
N ASP A 47 16.81 -2.65 2.35
CA ASP A 47 16.26 -3.53 3.37
C ASP A 47 17.01 -4.87 3.48
N LYS A 48 18.12 -5.03 2.75
CA LYS A 48 18.93 -6.25 2.64
C LYS A 48 18.12 -7.47 2.21
N TYR A 49 17.10 -7.26 1.40
CA TYR A 49 16.14 -8.27 0.93
C TYR A 49 15.42 -9.00 2.08
N MET A 50 15.35 -8.40 3.28
CA MET A 50 14.67 -8.99 4.43
C MET A 50 13.30 -8.35 4.66
N CYS A 51 12.34 -9.14 5.11
CA CYS A 51 11.06 -8.63 5.58
C CYS A 51 11.25 -7.80 6.85
N GLN A 52 10.99 -6.50 6.77
CA GLN A 52 11.27 -5.57 7.87
C GLN A 52 10.35 -5.79 9.08
N LEU A 53 9.11 -6.23 8.85
CA LEU A 53 8.18 -6.55 9.94
C LEU A 53 8.53 -7.87 10.64
N SER A 54 8.87 -8.93 9.90
CA SER A 54 9.34 -10.18 10.51
C SER A 54 10.65 -9.98 11.29
N LYS A 55 11.57 -9.17 10.75
CA LYS A 55 12.85 -8.83 11.38
C LYS A 55 12.69 -8.17 12.75
N ARG A 56 11.65 -7.34 12.94
CA ARG A 56 11.32 -6.72 14.24
C ARG A 56 11.13 -7.74 15.36
N TYR A 57 10.63 -8.93 15.02
CA TYR A 57 10.37 -10.02 15.96
C TYR A 57 11.48 -11.09 15.93
N GLY A 58 12.69 -10.74 15.46
CA GLY A 58 13.83 -11.66 15.41
C GLY A 58 13.77 -12.72 14.31
N LYS A 59 12.76 -12.68 13.43
CA LYS A 59 12.62 -13.66 12.35
C LYS A 59 13.43 -13.25 11.12
N ARG A 60 14.13 -14.21 10.52
CA ARG A 60 14.87 -14.03 9.27
C ARG A 60 14.03 -14.58 8.12
N VAL A 61 13.23 -13.71 7.51
CA VAL A 61 12.36 -14.04 6.37
C VAL A 61 12.68 -13.12 5.22
N ASP A 62 12.81 -13.67 4.02
CA ASP A 62 13.10 -12.90 2.81
C ASP A 62 11.90 -12.02 2.40
N ALA A 63 12.20 -10.84 1.89
CA ALA A 63 11.19 -9.95 1.31
C ALA A 63 11.02 -10.20 -0.17
N THR A 64 9.77 -10.37 -0.58
CA THR A 64 9.38 -10.56 -1.98
C THR A 64 8.60 -9.36 -2.54
N ILE A 65 8.10 -8.47 -1.67
CA ILE A 65 7.19 -7.38 -2.04
C ILE A 65 7.69 -6.07 -1.42
N VAL A 66 7.54 -4.96 -2.14
CA VAL A 66 7.68 -3.61 -1.58
C VAL A 66 6.29 -3.03 -1.43
N HIS A 67 5.93 -2.67 -0.21
CA HIS A 67 4.63 -2.19 0.20
C HIS A 67 4.64 -0.67 0.43
N HIS A 68 3.55 0.00 0.08
CA HIS A 68 3.31 1.41 0.38
C HIS A 68 2.64 1.53 1.75
N ILE A 69 3.32 2.15 2.71
CA ILE A 69 2.82 2.30 4.09
C ILE A 69 1.57 3.21 4.12
N TYR A 70 1.66 4.34 3.44
CA TYR A 70 0.56 5.24 3.13
C TYR A 70 0.02 4.87 1.74
N PRO A 71 -1.26 4.44 1.62
CA PRO A 71 -1.85 4.02 0.36
C PRO A 71 -1.75 5.11 -0.72
N ILE A 72 -1.40 4.72 -1.95
CA ILE A 72 -1.22 5.70 -3.05
C ILE A 72 -2.53 6.39 -3.42
N GLU A 73 -3.64 5.68 -3.26
CA GLU A 73 -4.98 6.17 -3.60
C GLU A 73 -5.39 7.33 -2.69
N GLU A 74 -4.86 7.38 -1.46
CA GLU A 74 -5.12 8.44 -0.48
C GLU A 74 -3.98 9.47 -0.41
N TYR A 75 -2.73 9.02 -0.63
CA TYR A 75 -1.51 9.84 -0.52
C TYR A 75 -0.62 9.72 -1.76
N PRO A 76 -1.08 10.17 -2.94
CA PRO A 76 -0.34 10.03 -4.20
C PRO A 76 1.02 10.75 -4.17
N GLU A 77 1.16 11.82 -3.38
CA GLU A 77 2.40 12.56 -3.20
C GLU A 77 3.52 11.74 -2.56
N TYR A 78 3.20 10.68 -1.80
CA TYR A 78 4.18 9.83 -1.13
C TYR A 78 4.55 8.59 -1.94
N LYS A 79 3.99 8.41 -3.13
CA LYS A 79 4.15 7.23 -3.98
C LYS A 79 5.61 6.81 -4.22
N TRP A 80 6.52 7.79 -4.30
CA TRP A 80 7.94 7.59 -4.63
C TRP A 80 8.89 7.86 -3.46
N SER A 81 8.34 8.18 -2.29
CA SER A 81 9.09 8.48 -1.09
C SER A 81 9.68 7.20 -0.51
N ASP A 82 10.99 7.16 -0.29
CA ASP A 82 11.65 5.95 0.24
C ASP A 82 11.14 5.60 1.65
N TRP A 83 10.82 6.60 2.47
CA TRP A 83 10.23 6.40 3.80
C TRP A 83 8.83 5.78 3.77
N ASN A 84 8.12 5.92 2.65
CA ASN A 84 6.78 5.35 2.45
C ASN A 84 6.83 3.91 1.87
N LEU A 85 8.02 3.38 1.62
CA LEU A 85 8.22 2.08 0.99
C LEU A 85 8.94 1.13 1.95
N ILE A 86 8.37 -0.06 2.15
CA ILE A 86 8.91 -1.08 3.06
C ILE A 86 8.92 -2.47 2.41
N SER A 87 10.02 -3.20 2.58
CA SER A 87 10.14 -4.56 2.06
C SER A 87 9.50 -5.58 3.01
N LEU A 88 8.55 -6.37 2.50
CA LEU A 88 7.79 -7.36 3.23
C LEU A 88 7.86 -8.74 2.54
N CYS A 89 7.71 -9.81 3.31
CA CYS A 89 7.32 -11.09 2.75
C CYS A 89 5.81 -11.06 2.43
N GLU A 90 5.36 -12.03 1.65
CA GLU A 90 3.95 -12.13 1.26
C GLU A 90 2.99 -12.26 2.44
N ALA A 91 3.36 -13.02 3.47
CA ALA A 91 2.52 -13.21 4.66
C ALA A 91 2.31 -11.89 5.43
N GLU A 92 3.35 -11.08 5.59
CA GLU A 92 3.23 -9.76 6.21
C GLU A 92 2.48 -8.76 5.31
N HIS A 93 2.76 -8.76 4.00
CA HIS A 93 2.06 -7.91 3.04
C HIS A 93 0.54 -8.15 3.06
N ASN A 94 0.12 -9.42 3.05
CA ASN A 94 -1.29 -9.79 3.02
C ASN A 94 -2.04 -9.42 4.31
N LYS A 95 -1.34 -9.20 5.42
CA LYS A 95 -1.94 -8.68 6.66
C LYS A 95 -2.27 -7.20 6.57
N MET A 96 -1.65 -6.44 5.65
CA MET A 96 -1.79 -4.98 5.61
C MET A 96 -3.11 -4.52 4.98
N HIS A 97 -3.67 -5.31 4.06
CA HIS A 97 -4.89 -4.95 3.34
C HIS A 97 -5.99 -6.00 3.49
N ASP A 98 -7.22 -5.51 3.65
CA ASP A 98 -8.40 -6.36 3.53
C ASP A 98 -8.55 -6.85 2.08
N ARG A 99 -8.77 -8.15 1.89
CA ARG A 99 -8.76 -8.77 0.55
C ARG A 99 -9.94 -8.33 -0.33
N VAL A 100 -11.03 -7.90 0.28
CA VAL A 100 -12.27 -7.54 -0.42
C VAL A 100 -12.28 -6.05 -0.74
N THR A 101 -12.10 -5.23 0.28
CA THR A 101 -12.20 -3.77 0.20
C THR A 101 -10.89 -3.09 -0.21
N LYS A 102 -9.76 -3.79 -0.12
CA LYS A 102 -8.39 -3.28 -0.33
C LYS A 102 -7.95 -2.17 0.65
N LYS A 103 -8.81 -1.81 1.60
CA LYS A 103 -8.47 -0.85 2.65
C LYS A 103 -7.42 -1.42 3.60
N LEU A 104 -6.74 -0.55 4.32
CA LEU A 104 -5.84 -0.99 5.38
C LEU A 104 -6.61 -1.78 6.43
N THR A 105 -6.00 -2.84 6.94
CA THR A 105 -6.44 -3.50 8.17
C THR A 105 -5.89 -2.75 9.38
N ALA A 106 -6.28 -3.15 10.59
CA ALA A 106 -5.67 -2.64 11.83
C ALA A 106 -4.14 -2.74 11.85
N ALA A 107 -3.56 -3.79 11.24
CA ALA A 107 -2.11 -3.95 11.16
C ALA A 107 -1.46 -2.95 10.19
N GLY A 108 -2.13 -2.66 9.07
CA GLY A 108 -1.70 -1.63 8.12
C GLY A 108 -1.78 -0.23 8.73
N GLU A 109 -2.90 0.08 9.41
CA GLU A 109 -3.09 1.35 10.11
C GLU A 109 -2.06 1.55 11.22
N GLU A 110 -1.72 0.51 11.97
CA GLU A 110 -0.68 0.56 12.99
C GLU A 110 0.71 0.84 12.39
N LEU A 111 1.05 0.19 11.27
CA LEU A 111 2.30 0.49 10.56
C LEU A 111 2.34 1.94 10.08
N MET A 112 1.22 2.44 9.54
CA MET A 112 1.08 3.83 9.09
C MET A 112 1.25 4.81 10.25
N ARG A 113 0.56 4.59 11.37
CA ARG A 113 0.64 5.42 12.59
C ARG A 113 2.06 5.52 13.14
N ARG A 114 2.82 4.43 13.06
CA ARG A 114 4.22 4.37 13.52
C ARG A 114 5.23 4.95 12.55
N THR A 115 4.81 5.25 11.32
CA THR A 115 5.68 5.80 10.28
C THR A 115 5.41 7.30 10.19
N ILE A 116 6.33 8.09 10.72
CA ILE A 116 6.23 9.55 10.74
C ILE A 116 6.76 10.09 9.40
N PRO A 117 5.95 10.80 8.58
CA PRO A 117 6.43 11.47 7.39
C PRO A 117 7.50 12.50 7.76
N PRO A 118 8.62 12.58 7.02
CA PRO A 118 9.63 13.60 7.24
C PRO A 118 9.03 14.98 6.98
N LEU A 119 9.49 15.98 7.73
CA LEU A 119 9.12 17.37 7.50
C LEU A 119 9.48 17.75 6.06
N LYS A 120 8.57 18.45 5.37
CA LYS A 120 8.91 19.07 4.09
C LYS A 120 9.92 20.17 4.39
N ASN A 121 11.15 20.01 3.92
CA ASN A 121 12.09 21.11 3.89
C ASN A 121 11.53 22.12 2.87
N ASN A 122 11.12 23.29 3.35
CA ASN A 122 10.78 24.44 2.52
C ASN A 122 12.04 25.00 1.86
#